data_AF-A0A2U1J5K4-F1
#
_entry.id   AF-A0A2U1J5K4-F1
#
_cell.length_a   1.000
_cell.length_b   1.000
_cell.length_c   1.000
_cell.angle_alpha   90.00
_cell.angle_beta   90.00
_cell.angle_gamma   90.00
#
_symmetry.space_group_name_H-M   'P 1'
#
loop_
_entity.id
_entity.type
_entity.pdbx_description
1 polymer ?
#
loop_
_entity_poly.entity_id
_entity_poly.type
_entity_poly.pdbx_seq_one_letter_code
_entity_poly.pdbx_strand_id
1 'polypeptide(L)'
;MEKIESEIKEYFFVESKNWLIGGSRGLYGGQVIVQSLASATLTVPPEYGIHSMYSYFLLAGDYEKNIEFQVERIRDGRSFATRHVKAKQGDSTIFTVTCSFHKYEDYSTEIQYKMIDVYPPEHKIYPVVEHHKDKLPNPSQIFQDMNLSVFNKYSLISRTATFKDPEMEETNSQIIKSRLWAADAINLIVNKHENAFSDDKVFINKDKSKVNPNMKHPYDNTVGNPLCCRWFKFGANLEECTQQTQYLFIAMISDFWIPNFISSPYFWGYNYGLVSIGMIVTLDHTLYFHNNTGNAKSKAKFRADEWILFTLESPTVTNNKQFVTGKFYSQSGEHIASIGQETLFRVTETKKVLKSNKNVENLRFKLDENVLNLAREYNPITNFNYIQREPKLVSFESDEKKSEFIATQKPKL
;
A
#
# COMPACT_ATOMS: atom_id res chain seq x y z
N MET A 1 21.89 22.90 5.01
CA MET A 1 22.11 21.48 5.33
C MET A 1 21.74 21.19 6.79
N GLU A 2 22.31 21.91 7.76
CA GLU A 2 21.99 21.76 9.19
C GLU A 2 20.49 21.69 9.54
N LYS A 3 19.65 22.55 8.93
CA LYS A 3 18.18 22.49 9.13
C LYS A 3 17.57 21.15 8.68
N ILE A 4 17.90 20.68 7.47
CA ILE A 4 17.45 19.38 6.96
C ILE A 4 17.96 18.26 7.87
N GLU A 5 19.23 18.30 8.28
CA GLU A 5 19.81 17.35 9.23
C GLU A 5 19.03 17.27 10.55
N SER A 6 18.72 18.44 11.12
CA SER A 6 17.97 18.54 12.37
C SER A 6 16.56 17.97 12.22
N GLU A 7 15.85 18.34 11.13
CA GLU A 7 14.51 17.84 10.84
C GLU A 7 14.53 16.32 10.65
N ILE A 8 15.42 15.80 9.79
CA ILE A 8 15.47 14.36 9.55
C ILE A 8 15.79 13.61 10.85
N LYS A 9 16.68 14.14 11.70
CA LYS A 9 16.94 13.57 13.03
C LYS A 9 15.72 13.60 13.95
N GLU A 10 14.98 14.70 13.95
CA GLU A 10 13.79 14.87 14.78
C GLU A 10 12.64 13.94 14.37
N TYR A 11 12.42 13.79 13.06
CA TYR A 11 11.23 13.14 12.50
C TYR A 11 11.45 11.69 12.03
N PHE A 12 12.66 11.31 11.60
CA PHE A 12 12.91 10.06 10.88
C PHE A 12 14.08 9.20 11.42
N PHE A 13 15.09 9.79 12.07
CA PHE A 13 16.09 9.02 12.84
C PHE A 13 15.64 8.89 14.29
N VAL A 14 14.74 7.94 14.52
CA VAL A 14 14.40 7.53 15.87
C VAL A 14 15.22 6.28 16.18
N GLU A 15 15.91 6.25 17.32
CA GLU A 15 16.27 4.99 18.00
C GLU A 15 14.97 4.29 18.47
N SER A 16 14.03 4.06 17.55
CA SER A 16 12.77 3.40 17.83
C SER A 16 12.93 1.93 17.55
N LYS A 17 12.28 1.12 18.39
CA LYS A 17 11.94 -0.25 17.99
C LYS A 17 11.30 -0.22 16.61
N ASN A 18 11.72 -1.14 15.75
CA ASN A 18 11.17 -1.30 14.42
C ASN A 18 9.65 -1.38 14.46
N TRP A 19 8.99 -0.70 13.52
CA TRP A 19 7.55 -0.55 13.60
C TRP A 19 6.84 -1.82 13.12
N LEU A 20 6.07 -2.42 14.03
CA LEU A 20 5.15 -3.51 13.72
C LEU A 20 3.86 -2.90 13.14
N ILE A 21 3.78 -2.82 11.81
CA ILE A 21 2.53 -2.56 11.07
C ILE A 21 2.03 -3.81 10.31
N GLY A 22 2.21 -4.99 10.90
CA GLY A 22 1.23 -6.06 10.68
C GLY A 22 1.19 -6.68 9.31
N GLY A 23 2.37 -6.86 8.73
CA GLY A 23 2.60 -7.98 7.85
C GLY A 23 2.76 -9.28 8.65
N SER A 24 2.43 -10.41 8.02
CA SER A 24 2.62 -11.73 8.62
C SER A 24 4.09 -12.04 8.92
N ARG A 25 5.03 -11.31 8.28
CA ARG A 25 6.50 -11.37 8.50
C ARG A 25 7.17 -10.07 8.03
N GLY A 26 8.04 -9.48 8.83
CA GLY A 26 8.98 -8.45 8.37
C GLY A 26 8.76 -7.02 8.89
N LEU A 27 9.76 -6.16 8.66
CA LEU A 27 9.70 -4.71 8.89
C LEU A 27 8.69 -4.03 7.98
N TYR A 28 8.13 -2.89 8.42
CA TYR A 28 7.36 -2.03 7.54
C TYR A 28 8.23 -1.47 6.41
N GLY A 29 7.85 -1.71 5.15
CA GLY A 29 8.65 -1.30 4.00
C GLY A 29 8.80 0.22 3.88
N GLY A 30 7.74 0.99 4.14
CA GLY A 30 7.80 2.45 4.18
C GLY A 30 8.79 3.02 5.21
N GLN A 31 9.04 2.32 6.32
CA GLN A 31 10.10 2.69 7.28
C GLN A 31 11.49 2.56 6.64
N VAL A 32 11.74 1.43 5.96
CA VAL A 32 13.03 1.17 5.31
C VAL A 32 13.26 2.12 4.15
N ILE A 33 12.21 2.43 3.37
CA ILE A 33 12.24 3.42 2.29
C ILE A 33 12.62 4.80 2.85
N VAL A 34 11.86 5.31 3.83
CA VAL A 34 12.07 6.68 4.32
C VAL A 34 13.43 6.86 4.99
N GLN A 35 13.89 5.86 5.75
CA GLN A 35 15.21 5.92 6.40
C GLN A 35 16.36 5.80 5.40
N SER A 36 16.18 5.03 4.31
CA SER A 36 17.17 4.99 3.21
C SER A 36 17.23 6.32 2.47
N LEU A 37 16.08 6.94 2.20
CA LEU A 37 15.99 8.25 1.55
C LEU A 37 16.59 9.35 2.42
N ALA A 38 16.25 9.37 3.71
CA ALA A 38 16.87 10.24 4.71
C ALA A 38 18.39 10.12 4.68
N SER A 39 18.91 8.89 4.75
CA SER A 39 20.36 8.61 4.71
C SER A 39 20.99 9.11 3.40
N ALA A 40 20.34 8.90 2.25
CA ALA A 40 20.81 9.43 0.97
C ALA A 40 20.86 10.96 0.96
N THR A 41 19.77 11.62 1.38
CA THR A 41 19.62 13.09 1.41
C THR A 41 20.71 13.76 2.24
N LEU A 42 21.08 13.17 3.38
CA LEU A 42 22.16 13.67 4.24
C LEU A 42 23.54 13.71 3.55
N THR A 43 23.72 13.02 2.42
CA THR A 43 25.00 12.97 1.69
C THR A 43 25.04 13.85 0.45
N VAL A 44 24.01 14.66 0.22
CA VAL A 44 23.87 15.53 -0.95
C VAL A 44 23.85 17.00 -0.50
N PRO A 45 24.46 17.94 -1.26
CA PRO A 45 24.37 19.36 -0.95
C PRO A 45 22.91 19.86 -0.92
N PRO A 46 22.58 20.86 -0.07
CA PRO A 46 21.21 21.30 0.16
C PRO A 46 20.55 21.91 -1.08
N GLU A 47 21.31 22.36 -2.07
CA GLU A 47 20.76 22.87 -3.34
C GLU A 47 20.20 21.78 -4.26
N TYR A 48 20.30 20.51 -3.88
CA TYR A 48 19.67 19.41 -4.60
C TYR A 48 18.49 18.86 -3.82
N GLY A 49 17.36 18.68 -4.50
CA GLY A 49 16.20 17.99 -3.97
C GLY A 49 16.06 16.60 -4.54
N ILE A 50 15.58 15.65 -3.73
CA ILE A 50 15.19 14.33 -4.25
C ILE A 50 14.07 14.49 -5.28
N HIS A 51 14.18 13.79 -6.41
CA HIS A 51 13.12 13.80 -7.43
C HIS A 51 12.69 12.39 -7.84
N SER A 52 13.50 11.36 -7.59
CA SER A 52 13.08 9.98 -7.78
C SER A 52 13.86 8.98 -6.96
N MET A 53 13.25 7.81 -6.77
CA MET A 53 13.91 6.61 -6.27
C MET A 53 13.35 5.35 -6.92
N TYR A 54 14.19 4.32 -7.03
CA TYR A 54 13.83 2.98 -7.47
C TYR A 54 14.41 1.99 -6.49
N SER A 55 13.59 1.06 -5.98
CA SER A 55 14.02 0.16 -4.93
C SER A 55 13.50 -1.25 -5.07
N TYR A 56 14.21 -2.20 -4.45
CA TYR A 56 13.82 -3.61 -4.33
C TYR A 56 13.90 -4.06 -2.88
N PHE A 57 12.88 -4.80 -2.46
CA PHE A 57 12.86 -5.55 -1.21
C PHE A 57 13.45 -6.93 -1.46
N LEU A 58 14.57 -7.25 -0.80
CA LEU A 58 15.34 -8.46 -1.07
C LEU A 58 15.03 -9.56 -0.05
N LEU A 59 14.94 -9.18 1.23
CA LEU A 59 14.72 -10.11 2.34
C LEU A 59 13.77 -9.49 3.36
N ALA A 60 13.02 -10.34 4.07
CA ALA A 60 12.21 -9.88 5.20
C ALA A 60 13.14 -9.41 6.34
N GLY A 61 12.94 -8.17 6.78
CA GLY A 61 13.70 -7.62 7.90
C GLY A 61 13.26 -8.16 9.26
N ASP A 62 14.18 -8.20 10.21
CA ASP A 62 13.97 -8.61 11.60
C ASP A 62 13.67 -7.38 12.48
N TYR A 63 12.59 -7.41 13.25
CA TYR A 63 12.15 -6.29 14.07
C TYR A 63 13.04 -6.06 15.31
N GLU A 64 13.78 -7.06 15.76
CA GLU A 64 14.67 -6.92 16.92
C GLU A 64 16.07 -6.42 16.53
N LYS A 65 16.38 -6.31 15.24
CA LYS A 65 17.70 -5.89 14.75
C LYS A 65 17.67 -4.47 14.19
N ASN A 66 18.70 -3.71 14.52
CA ASN A 66 18.93 -2.41 13.90
C ASN A 66 19.24 -2.55 12.41
N ILE A 67 18.90 -1.51 11.65
CA ILE A 67 19.18 -1.42 10.21
C ILE A 67 20.38 -0.48 10.02
N GLU A 68 21.40 -0.95 9.30
CA GLU A 68 22.53 -0.14 8.86
C GLU A 68 22.26 0.37 7.43
N PHE A 69 22.44 1.67 7.18
CA PHE A 69 22.24 2.26 5.85
C PHE A 69 23.59 2.64 5.24
N GLN A 70 24.05 1.85 4.27
CA GLN A 70 25.29 2.11 3.55
C GLN A 70 25.00 2.94 2.30
N VAL A 71 25.46 4.19 2.29
CA VAL A 71 25.23 5.14 1.18
C VAL A 71 26.47 5.24 0.31
N GLU A 72 26.33 4.87 -0.96
CA GLU A 72 27.33 5.03 -2.00
C GLU A 72 27.03 6.28 -2.84
N ARG A 73 28.04 7.13 -3.03
CA ARG A 73 27.98 8.31 -3.90
C ARG A 73 28.31 7.92 -5.34
N ILE A 74 27.29 7.49 -6.09
CA ILE A 74 27.46 7.04 -7.48
C ILE A 74 27.94 8.17 -8.38
N ARG A 75 27.37 9.37 -8.23
CA ARG A 75 27.71 10.54 -9.05
C ARG A 75 27.36 11.84 -8.35
N ASP A 76 28.25 12.82 -8.48
CA ASP A 76 28.00 14.24 -8.19
C ASP A 76 28.24 15.04 -9.48
N GLY A 77 27.16 15.28 -10.23
CA GLY A 77 27.18 16.08 -11.45
C GLY A 77 26.86 17.55 -11.19
N ARG A 78 26.84 18.35 -12.26
CA ARG A 78 26.50 19.78 -12.18
C ARG A 78 25.04 20.05 -11.79
N SER A 79 24.13 19.21 -12.27
CA SER A 79 22.68 19.36 -12.06
C SER A 79 22.06 18.15 -11.36
N PHE A 80 22.70 16.99 -11.40
CA PHE A 80 22.17 15.76 -10.81
C PHE A 80 23.20 15.12 -9.88
N ALA A 81 22.71 14.63 -8.75
CA ALA A 81 23.46 13.74 -7.86
C ALA A 81 22.73 12.40 -7.74
N THR A 82 23.48 11.31 -7.71
CA THR A 82 22.93 9.96 -7.59
C THR A 82 23.53 9.28 -6.38
N ARG A 83 22.67 8.66 -5.57
CA ARG A 83 23.05 7.86 -4.40
C ARG A 83 22.49 6.46 -4.54
N HIS A 84 23.25 5.47 -4.14
CA HIS A 84 22.76 4.11 -3.98
C HIS A 84 22.83 3.77 -2.49
N VAL A 85 21.75 3.23 -1.93
CA VAL A 85 21.67 2.87 -0.52
C VAL A 85 21.38 1.38 -0.40
N LYS A 86 22.18 0.71 0.43
CA LYS A 86 21.91 -0.66 0.89
C LYS A 86 21.51 -0.58 2.35
N ALA A 87 20.28 -1.00 2.65
CA ALA A 87 19.82 -1.20 4.02
C ALA A 87 20.17 -2.64 4.42
N LYS A 88 20.94 -2.79 5.50
CA LYS A 88 21.51 -4.06 5.94
C LYS A 88 21.10 -4.41 7.36
N GLN A 89 20.97 -5.70 7.64
CA GLN A 89 20.89 -6.24 8.99
C GLN A 89 21.95 -7.33 9.14
N GLY A 90 23.02 -7.02 9.88
CA GLY A 90 24.25 -7.81 9.84
C GLY A 90 24.86 -7.79 8.43
N ASP A 91 25.24 -8.96 7.92
CA ASP A 91 25.85 -9.08 6.60
C ASP A 91 24.86 -9.04 5.43
N SER A 92 23.56 -9.22 5.70
CA SER A 92 22.52 -9.32 4.68
C SER A 92 21.95 -7.96 4.29
N THR A 93 21.91 -7.66 2.99
CA THR A 93 21.13 -6.55 2.44
C THR A 93 19.66 -6.94 2.37
N ILE A 94 18.81 -6.25 3.11
CA ILE A 94 17.36 -6.50 3.14
C ILE A 94 16.61 -5.66 2.11
N PHE A 95 17.17 -4.50 1.74
CA PHE A 95 16.57 -3.56 0.81
C PHE A 95 17.66 -2.75 0.11
N THR A 96 17.42 -2.43 -1.16
CA THR A 96 18.32 -1.61 -1.97
C THR A 96 17.54 -0.54 -2.70
N VAL A 97 18.07 0.68 -2.75
CA VAL A 97 17.46 1.80 -3.45
C VAL A 97 18.50 2.65 -4.16
N THR A 98 18.16 3.13 -5.35
CA THR A 98 18.91 4.19 -6.04
C THR A 98 18.06 5.45 -6.03
N CYS A 99 18.61 6.53 -5.48
CA CYS A 99 17.98 7.84 -5.38
C CYS A 99 18.63 8.82 -6.35
N SER A 100 17.82 9.60 -7.05
CA SER A 100 18.27 10.70 -7.90
C SER A 100 17.83 12.03 -7.33
N PHE A 101 18.77 12.96 -7.30
CA PHE A 101 18.61 14.31 -6.80
C PHE A 101 18.90 15.29 -7.92
N HIS A 102 18.12 16.35 -8.00
CA HIS A 102 18.22 17.39 -9.02
C HIS A 102 18.38 18.73 -8.32
N LYS A 103 19.34 19.52 -8.80
CA LYS A 103 19.53 20.88 -8.33
C LYS A 103 18.24 21.67 -8.56
N TYR A 104 17.81 22.42 -7.56
CA TYR A 104 16.63 23.25 -7.70
C TYR A 104 16.78 24.26 -8.86
N GLU A 105 15.71 24.43 -9.63
CA GLU A 105 15.66 25.36 -10.76
C GLU A 105 14.82 26.59 -10.40
N ASP A 106 15.24 27.76 -10.90
CA ASP A 106 14.54 29.04 -10.69
C ASP A 106 13.22 29.11 -11.49
N TYR A 107 13.14 28.37 -12.60
CA TYR A 107 11.99 28.35 -13.51
C TYR A 107 11.66 26.92 -13.92
N SER A 108 10.38 26.64 -14.18
CA SER A 108 9.98 25.37 -14.79
C SER A 108 8.75 25.50 -15.68
N THR A 109 8.56 24.50 -16.53
CA THR A 109 7.31 24.29 -17.24
C THR A 109 6.45 23.34 -16.42
N GLU A 110 5.29 23.82 -15.98
CA GLU A 110 4.40 23.06 -15.08
C GLU A 110 3.13 22.65 -15.82
N ILE A 111 2.91 21.34 -15.91
CA ILE A 111 1.67 20.74 -16.38
C ILE A 111 1.41 19.47 -15.57
N GLN A 112 0.16 19.21 -15.22
CA GLN A 112 -0.24 18.00 -14.51
C GLN A 112 -1.65 17.57 -14.92
N TYR A 113 -1.96 16.30 -14.64
CA TYR A 113 -3.35 15.83 -14.65
C TYR A 113 -4.13 16.43 -13.48
N LYS A 114 -5.43 16.65 -13.69
CA LYS A 114 -6.34 17.08 -12.63
C LYS A 114 -6.46 15.99 -11.56
N MET A 115 -6.52 16.40 -10.29
CA MET A 115 -6.91 15.52 -9.19
C MET A 115 -8.31 14.94 -9.45
N ILE A 116 -8.50 13.66 -9.11
CA ILE A 116 -9.81 13.01 -9.22
C ILE A 116 -10.86 13.73 -8.35
N ASP A 117 -12.10 13.79 -8.84
CA ASP A 117 -13.15 14.57 -8.19
C ASP A 117 -13.79 13.80 -7.03
N VAL A 118 -13.30 14.08 -5.83
CA VAL A 118 -13.79 13.54 -4.56
C VAL A 118 -14.22 14.66 -3.64
N TYR A 119 -15.11 14.36 -2.69
CA TYR A 119 -15.43 15.30 -1.63
C TYR A 119 -14.24 15.49 -0.67
N PRO A 120 -14.17 16.64 0.04
CA PRO A 120 -13.24 16.83 1.14
C PRO A 120 -13.37 15.72 2.20
N PRO A 121 -12.29 15.43 2.95
CA PRO A 121 -12.27 14.34 3.94
C PRO A 121 -13.31 14.49 5.06
N GLU A 122 -13.84 15.69 5.30
CA GLU A 122 -14.87 15.97 6.29
C GLU A 122 -16.29 15.62 5.83
N HIS A 123 -16.50 15.35 4.53
CA HIS A 123 -17.85 15.16 3.96
C HIS A 123 -18.57 13.93 4.51
N LYS A 124 -17.86 12.80 4.62
CA LYS A 124 -18.39 11.54 5.12
C LYS A 124 -17.32 10.88 5.97
N ILE A 125 -17.63 10.70 7.24
CA ILE A 125 -16.73 10.08 8.22
C ILE A 125 -17.26 8.67 8.49
N TYR A 126 -16.40 7.68 8.27
CA TYR A 126 -16.66 6.30 8.65
C TYR A 126 -16.28 6.08 10.11
N PRO A 127 -16.72 4.98 10.75
CA PRO A 127 -16.23 4.65 12.09
C PRO A 127 -14.70 4.74 12.13
N VAL A 128 -14.17 5.42 13.15
CA VAL A 128 -12.73 5.64 13.27
C VAL A 128 -12.13 4.53 14.10
N VAL A 129 -11.11 3.89 13.54
CA VAL A 129 -10.30 2.90 14.23
C VAL A 129 -9.11 3.63 14.83
N GLU A 130 -9.16 3.78 16.16
CA GLU A 130 -8.04 4.25 16.96
C GLU A 130 -7.01 3.12 17.11
N HIS A 131 -5.79 3.37 16.64
CA HIS A 131 -4.69 2.45 16.80
C HIS A 131 -3.67 3.02 17.76
N HIS A 132 -3.53 2.34 18.89
CA HIS A 132 -2.52 2.64 19.88
C HIS A 132 -1.45 1.56 19.86
N LYS A 133 -0.21 2.00 20.09
CA LYS A 133 1.04 1.26 20.20
C LYS A 133 0.90 -0.27 20.42
N ASP A 134 1.67 -1.03 19.65
CA ASP A 134 1.88 -2.49 19.75
C ASP A 134 0.72 -3.43 19.33
N LYS A 135 -0.42 -2.92 18.81
CA LYS A 135 -1.52 -3.79 18.34
C LYS A 135 -2.15 -3.34 17.03
N LEU A 136 -1.74 -3.96 15.93
CA LEU A 136 -2.21 -3.76 14.55
C LEU A 136 -3.73 -3.62 14.41
N PRO A 137 -4.24 -2.72 13.54
CA PRO A 137 -5.64 -2.79 13.17
C PRO A 137 -5.86 -4.12 12.44
N ASN A 138 -6.94 -4.81 12.79
CA ASN A 138 -7.30 -6.06 12.14
C ASN A 138 -7.47 -5.80 10.63
N PRO A 139 -7.11 -6.74 9.73
CA PRO A 139 -7.44 -6.65 8.31
C PRO A 139 -8.88 -6.21 7.98
N SER A 140 -9.84 -6.49 8.87
CA SER A 140 -11.22 -6.01 8.81
C SER A 140 -11.42 -4.51 8.99
N GLN A 141 -10.50 -3.85 9.69
CA GLN A 141 -10.55 -2.46 10.11
C GLN A 141 -9.83 -1.53 9.13
N ILE A 142 -9.09 -2.08 8.17
CA ILE A 142 -8.25 -1.34 7.22
C ILE A 142 -9.05 -0.38 6.33
N PHE A 143 -10.33 -0.65 6.10
CA PHE A 143 -11.18 0.13 5.19
C PHE A 143 -11.98 1.23 5.88
N GLN A 144 -11.91 1.26 7.21
CA GLN A 144 -12.49 2.32 8.03
C GLN A 144 -11.58 3.56 8.03
N ASP A 145 -12.07 4.62 8.63
CA ASP A 145 -11.21 5.77 8.93
C ASP A 145 -10.23 5.36 10.02
N MET A 146 -9.00 5.85 9.95
CA MET A 146 -7.93 5.41 10.85
C MET A 146 -7.21 6.60 11.47
N ASN A 147 -6.88 6.45 12.75
CA ASN A 147 -5.93 7.30 13.45
C ASN A 147 -4.83 6.38 13.98
N LEU A 148 -3.63 6.46 13.40
CA LEU A 148 -2.53 5.54 13.66
C LEU A 148 -1.37 6.26 14.34
N SER A 149 -0.71 5.63 15.31
CA SER A 149 0.51 6.21 15.89
C SER A 149 1.74 5.82 15.05
N VAL A 150 2.38 6.80 14.41
CA VAL A 150 3.62 6.63 13.63
C VAL A 150 4.82 7.07 14.47
N PHE A 151 5.88 6.26 14.46
CA PHE A 151 7.08 6.45 15.30
C PHE A 151 6.80 6.60 16.81
N ASN A 152 5.63 6.15 17.28
CA ASN A 152 5.14 6.41 18.63
C ASN A 152 5.11 7.90 19.02
N LYS A 153 5.15 8.80 18.03
CA LYS A 153 5.34 10.24 18.24
C LYS A 153 4.23 11.06 17.59
N TYR A 154 3.82 10.69 16.38
CA TYR A 154 2.84 11.45 15.60
C TYR A 154 1.62 10.60 15.30
N SER A 155 0.47 11.24 15.13
CA SER A 155 -0.69 10.57 14.56
C SER A 155 -0.65 10.65 13.04
N LEU A 156 -1.05 9.57 12.37
CA LEU A 156 -1.38 9.52 10.96
C LEU A 156 -2.89 9.34 10.87
N ILE A 157 -3.55 10.34 10.31
CA ILE A 157 -5.00 10.40 10.17
C ILE A 157 -5.31 10.01 8.72
N SER A 158 -6.07 8.95 8.53
CA SER A 158 -6.51 8.46 7.22
C SER A 158 -8.03 8.47 7.12
N ARG A 159 -8.58 8.97 6.01
CA ARG A 159 -10.02 8.94 5.73
C ARG A 159 -10.28 8.31 4.37
N THR A 160 -11.31 7.48 4.27
CA THR A 160 -11.74 6.93 2.98
C THR A 160 -12.35 8.05 2.13
N ALA A 161 -11.88 8.24 0.89
CA ALA A 161 -12.44 9.28 0.03
C ALA A 161 -13.85 8.90 -0.45
N THR A 162 -14.69 9.92 -0.63
CA THR A 162 -16.05 9.79 -1.19
C THR A 162 -16.05 10.40 -2.58
N PHE A 163 -16.41 9.62 -3.60
CA PHE A 163 -16.46 10.13 -4.98
C PHE A 163 -17.66 11.05 -5.17
N LYS A 164 -17.51 12.11 -5.98
CA LYS A 164 -18.65 12.96 -6.36
C LYS A 164 -19.51 12.32 -7.46
N ASP A 165 -18.88 11.51 -8.30
CA ASP A 165 -19.58 10.69 -9.28
C ASP A 165 -20.37 9.58 -8.55
N PRO A 166 -21.71 9.51 -8.72
CA PRO A 166 -22.54 8.54 -8.00
C PRO A 166 -22.23 7.08 -8.33
N GLU A 167 -21.80 6.79 -9.55
CA GLU A 167 -21.54 5.43 -10.03
C GLU A 167 -20.19 4.91 -9.50
N MET A 168 -19.18 5.77 -9.47
CA MET A 168 -17.92 5.48 -8.77
C MET A 168 -18.13 5.32 -7.26
N GLU A 169 -18.96 6.17 -6.62
CA GLU A 169 -19.20 6.06 -5.19
C GLU A 169 -19.99 4.80 -4.82
N GLU A 170 -20.94 4.37 -5.64
CA GLU A 170 -21.64 3.10 -5.44
C GLU A 170 -20.66 1.93 -5.51
N THR A 171 -19.78 1.92 -6.51
CA THR A 171 -18.75 0.88 -6.64
C THR A 171 -17.77 0.88 -5.46
N ASN A 172 -17.29 2.07 -5.06
CA ASN A 172 -16.42 2.26 -3.90
C ASN A 172 -17.07 1.73 -2.61
N SER A 173 -18.34 2.09 -2.40
CA SER A 173 -19.15 1.62 -1.27
C SER A 173 -19.32 0.10 -1.26
N GLN A 174 -19.49 -0.54 -2.43
CA GLN A 174 -19.57 -2.00 -2.52
C GLN A 174 -18.25 -2.68 -2.13
N ILE A 175 -17.09 -2.12 -2.52
CA ILE A 175 -15.78 -2.67 -2.14
C ILE A 175 -15.64 -2.64 -0.62
N ILE A 176 -15.98 -1.51 0.01
CA ILE A 176 -15.96 -1.36 1.47
C ILE A 176 -16.90 -2.38 2.13
N LYS A 177 -18.14 -2.52 1.64
CA LYS A 177 -19.12 -3.48 2.15
C LYS A 177 -18.62 -4.93 2.03
N SER A 178 -17.99 -5.32 0.93
CA SER A 178 -17.45 -6.67 0.73
C SER A 178 -16.36 -7.04 1.74
N ARG A 179 -15.53 -6.06 2.11
CA ARG A 179 -14.48 -6.23 3.11
C ARG A 179 -15.02 -6.30 4.52
N LEU A 180 -16.01 -5.48 4.85
CA LEU A 180 -16.74 -5.57 6.11
C LEU A 180 -17.46 -6.92 6.23
N TRP A 181 -18.06 -7.41 5.13
CA TRP A 181 -18.64 -8.74 5.08
C TRP A 181 -17.60 -9.84 5.32
N ALA A 182 -16.43 -9.75 4.66
CA ALA A 182 -15.32 -10.68 4.82
C ALA A 182 -14.81 -10.74 6.27
N ALA A 183 -14.78 -9.58 6.93
CA ALA A 183 -14.44 -9.45 8.34
C ALA A 183 -15.43 -10.14 9.28
N ASP A 184 -16.72 -9.88 9.09
CA ASP A 184 -17.79 -10.47 9.90
C ASP A 184 -17.85 -11.99 9.72
N ALA A 185 -17.63 -12.47 8.49
CA ALA A 185 -17.52 -13.89 8.17
C ALA A 185 -16.31 -14.57 8.85
N ILE A 186 -15.14 -13.92 8.91
CA ILE A 186 -13.98 -14.42 9.66
C ILE A 186 -14.33 -14.52 11.15
N ASN A 187 -14.94 -13.48 11.72
CA ASN A 187 -15.34 -13.46 13.13
C ASN A 187 -16.32 -14.60 13.47
N LEU A 188 -17.26 -14.94 12.59
CA LEU A 188 -18.13 -16.12 12.74
C LEU A 188 -17.38 -17.44 12.83
N ILE A 189 -16.40 -17.64 11.94
CA ILE A 189 -15.66 -18.90 11.83
C ILE A 189 -14.75 -19.10 13.04
N VAL A 190 -14.02 -18.06 13.44
CA VAL A 190 -13.15 -18.08 14.62
C VAL A 190 -13.97 -18.38 15.88
N ASN A 191 -15.18 -17.82 15.99
CA ASN A 191 -16.08 -18.09 17.12
C ASN A 191 -16.68 -19.52 17.13
N LYS A 192 -16.68 -20.23 15.99
CA LYS A 192 -17.12 -21.64 15.90
C LYS A 192 -15.99 -22.65 16.08
N HIS A 193 -14.76 -22.25 15.82
CA HIS A 193 -13.59 -23.10 15.93
C HIS A 193 -12.54 -22.39 16.78
N GLU A 194 -12.51 -22.67 18.09
CA GLU A 194 -11.51 -22.13 19.03
C GLU A 194 -10.05 -22.43 18.61
N ASN A 195 -9.81 -23.28 17.60
CA ASN A 195 -8.49 -23.74 17.18
C ASN A 195 -8.20 -23.61 15.66
N ALA A 196 -8.96 -22.85 14.86
CA ALA A 196 -8.80 -22.88 13.39
C ALA A 196 -7.65 -22.03 12.80
N PHE A 197 -7.01 -21.14 13.57
CA PHE A 197 -5.87 -20.35 13.10
C PHE A 197 -4.90 -20.07 14.27
N SER A 198 -4.07 -21.06 14.62
CA SER A 198 -2.79 -20.79 15.30
C SER A 198 -1.81 -20.36 14.19
N ASP A 199 -1.43 -19.08 14.06
CA ASP A 199 -0.45 -18.44 14.95
C ASP A 199 -0.51 -16.91 14.97
N ASP A 200 -1.65 -16.28 14.66
CA ASP A 200 -1.84 -14.84 14.92
C ASP A 200 -3.13 -14.65 15.73
N LYS A 201 -3.00 -14.18 16.97
CA LYS A 201 -4.13 -14.00 17.91
C LYS A 201 -5.16 -13.02 17.35
N VAL A 202 -6.17 -13.56 16.66
CA VAL A 202 -7.38 -12.86 16.25
C VAL A 202 -8.16 -12.46 17.50
N PHE A 203 -8.32 -11.14 17.75
CA PHE A 203 -9.19 -10.65 18.82
C PHE A 203 -10.66 -10.92 18.48
N ILE A 204 -11.27 -11.76 19.29
CA ILE A 204 -12.68 -12.17 19.26
C ILE A 204 -13.59 -10.96 19.53
N ASN A 205 -14.49 -10.63 18.59
CA ASN A 205 -15.62 -9.75 18.88
C ASN A 205 -16.58 -10.47 19.85
N LYS A 206 -16.74 -9.93 21.07
CA LYS A 206 -17.51 -10.55 22.16
C LYS A 206 -19.03 -10.36 22.04
N ASP A 207 -19.51 -9.48 21.16
CA ASP A 207 -20.95 -9.28 20.97
C ASP A 207 -21.50 -10.20 19.87
N LYS A 208 -22.00 -11.37 20.30
CA LYS A 208 -22.57 -12.42 19.43
C LYS A 208 -23.91 -12.03 18.79
N SER A 209 -24.52 -10.91 19.18
CA SER A 209 -25.90 -10.56 18.79
C SER A 209 -26.01 -9.85 17.42
N LYS A 210 -24.90 -9.37 16.85
CA LYS A 210 -24.91 -8.56 15.61
C LYS A 210 -24.56 -9.31 14.34
N VAL A 211 -24.25 -10.60 14.42
CA VAL A 211 -23.75 -11.33 13.25
C VAL A 211 -24.86 -12.09 12.55
N ASN A 212 -25.24 -11.64 11.35
CA ASN A 212 -26.31 -12.24 10.56
C ASN A 212 -25.84 -13.56 9.90
N PRO A 213 -26.39 -14.73 10.29
CA PRO A 213 -25.97 -16.02 9.76
C PRO A 213 -26.37 -16.26 8.29
N ASN A 214 -27.23 -15.42 7.71
CA ASN A 214 -27.72 -15.51 6.33
C ASN A 214 -27.10 -14.47 5.38
N MET A 215 -25.98 -13.84 5.77
CA MET A 215 -25.40 -12.74 5.01
C MET A 215 -24.83 -13.24 3.67
N LYS A 216 -25.54 -12.98 2.57
CA LYS A 216 -25.04 -13.22 1.21
C LYS A 216 -23.90 -12.25 0.91
N HIS A 217 -22.87 -12.74 0.25
CA HIS A 217 -21.76 -11.90 -0.22
C HIS A 217 -22.30 -10.80 -1.15
N PRO A 218 -21.85 -9.54 -1.04
CA PRO A 218 -22.43 -8.43 -1.79
C PRO A 218 -22.19 -8.49 -3.30
N TYR A 219 -21.25 -9.32 -3.78
CA TYR A 219 -21.02 -9.53 -5.20
C TYR A 219 -21.58 -10.86 -5.70
N ASP A 220 -22.38 -10.80 -6.77
CA ASP A 220 -22.80 -11.92 -7.62
C ASP A 220 -21.81 -12.07 -8.80
N ASN A 221 -20.59 -12.53 -8.49
CA ASN A 221 -19.51 -12.78 -9.46
C ASN A 221 -18.88 -11.54 -10.15
N THR A 222 -19.21 -10.33 -9.71
CA THR A 222 -18.58 -9.09 -10.18
C THR A 222 -17.46 -8.63 -9.24
N VAL A 223 -16.49 -7.89 -9.80
CA VAL A 223 -15.37 -7.29 -9.08
C VAL A 223 -15.41 -5.77 -9.28
N GLY A 224 -15.37 -5.05 -8.16
CA GLY A 224 -15.43 -3.59 -8.13
C GLY A 224 -14.20 -2.91 -8.75
N ASN A 225 -14.24 -1.58 -8.81
CA ASN A 225 -13.20 -0.74 -9.38
C ASN A 225 -11.83 -1.02 -8.77
N PRO A 226 -10.78 -1.29 -9.59
CA PRO A 226 -9.41 -1.42 -9.10
C PRO A 226 -8.77 -0.06 -8.79
N LEU A 227 -9.53 0.85 -8.20
CA LEU A 227 -9.16 2.20 -7.80
C LEU A 227 -9.43 2.34 -6.30
N CYS A 228 -8.49 2.92 -5.56
CA CYS A 228 -8.66 3.27 -4.15
C CYS A 228 -8.18 4.70 -3.93
N CYS A 229 -9.02 5.52 -3.32
CA CYS A 229 -8.70 6.90 -2.98
C CYS A 229 -8.83 7.09 -1.47
N ARG A 230 -7.78 7.62 -0.83
CA ARG A 230 -7.77 7.88 0.60
C ARG A 230 -7.10 9.21 0.90
N TRP A 231 -7.68 9.96 1.82
CA TRP A 231 -7.08 11.15 2.38
C TRP A 231 -6.14 10.77 3.53
N PHE A 232 -5.00 11.42 3.63
CA PHE A 232 -4.05 11.27 4.72
C PHE A 232 -3.54 12.62 5.21
N LYS A 233 -3.23 12.72 6.50
CA LYS A 233 -2.42 13.81 7.07
C LYS A 233 -1.71 13.36 8.36
N PHE A 234 -0.62 14.04 8.70
CA PHE A 234 0.09 13.85 9.95
C PHE A 234 -0.37 14.85 11.02
N GLY A 235 -0.70 14.38 12.22
CA GLY A 235 -0.91 15.20 13.40
C GLY A 235 0.41 15.65 14.02
N ALA A 236 1.20 16.37 13.23
CA ALA A 236 2.44 17.03 13.63
C ALA A 236 2.37 18.50 13.20
N ASN A 237 3.19 19.38 13.79
CA ASN A 237 3.40 20.72 13.21
C ASN A 237 4.60 20.65 12.28
N LEU A 238 4.34 20.73 10.98
CA LEU A 238 5.35 20.64 9.92
C LEU A 238 5.47 21.94 9.12
N GLU A 239 4.91 23.06 9.61
CA GLU A 239 4.89 24.33 8.89
C GLU A 239 6.30 24.81 8.48
N GLU A 240 7.26 24.64 9.38
CA GLU A 240 8.64 25.08 9.20
C GLU A 240 9.54 24.01 8.56
N CYS A 241 9.04 22.81 8.30
CA CYS A 241 9.84 21.73 7.71
C CYS A 241 10.18 22.04 6.25
N THR A 242 11.41 21.70 5.85
CA THR A 242 11.84 21.83 4.46
C THR A 242 11.02 20.93 3.53
N GLN A 243 10.95 21.31 2.25
CA GLN A 243 10.31 20.49 1.19
C GLN A 243 10.86 19.06 1.15
N GLN A 244 12.17 18.88 1.40
CA GLN A 244 12.79 17.55 1.46
C GLN A 244 12.22 16.70 2.59
N THR A 245 12.07 17.28 3.78
CA THR A 245 11.45 16.60 4.93
C THR A 245 9.98 16.27 4.66
N GLN A 246 9.23 17.14 3.97
CA GLN A 246 7.85 16.84 3.55
C GLN A 246 7.78 15.61 2.61
N TYR A 247 8.71 15.47 1.66
CA TYR A 247 8.78 14.28 0.80
C TYR A 247 9.09 12.99 1.55
N LEU A 248 9.84 13.05 2.66
CA LEU A 248 10.08 11.86 3.48
C LEU A 248 8.77 11.36 4.12
N PHE A 249 7.85 12.24 4.52
CA PHE A 249 6.52 11.82 4.95
C PHE A 249 5.72 11.15 3.81
N ILE A 250 5.83 11.65 2.58
CA ILE A 250 5.21 11.02 1.40
C ILE A 250 5.81 9.63 1.15
N ALA A 251 7.14 9.52 1.16
CA ALA A 251 7.85 8.26 0.96
C ALA A 251 7.54 7.22 2.04
N MET A 252 7.25 7.68 3.26
CA MET A 252 6.83 6.79 4.33
C MET A 252 5.42 6.26 4.10
N ILE A 253 4.47 7.07 3.60
CA ILE A 253 3.07 6.64 3.38
C ILE A 253 2.89 5.92 2.06
N SER A 254 3.80 6.08 1.11
CA SER A 254 3.69 5.48 -0.21
C SER A 254 3.63 3.96 -0.21
N ASP A 255 4.23 3.27 0.76
CA ASP A 255 4.12 1.80 0.91
C ASP A 255 3.07 1.39 1.96
N PHE A 256 2.26 2.35 2.45
CA PHE A 256 1.32 2.09 3.53
C PHE A 256 0.12 1.28 3.03
N TRP A 257 0.14 -0.03 3.27
CA TRP A 257 -0.99 -0.96 3.07
C TRP A 257 -1.58 -0.99 1.66
N ILE A 258 -0.82 -0.58 0.63
CA ILE A 258 -1.21 -0.67 -0.78
C ILE A 258 -1.84 -2.02 -1.12
N PRO A 259 -1.21 -3.17 -0.81
CA PRO A 259 -1.77 -4.46 -1.20
C PRO A 259 -3.17 -4.67 -0.63
N ASN A 260 -3.43 -4.24 0.60
CA ASN A 260 -4.73 -4.43 1.23
C ASN A 260 -5.79 -3.50 0.61
N PHE A 261 -5.44 -2.24 0.39
CA PHE A 261 -6.37 -1.24 -0.17
C PHE A 261 -6.84 -1.61 -1.57
N ILE A 262 -5.91 -1.92 -2.46
CA ILE A 262 -6.22 -2.00 -3.90
C ILE A 262 -6.51 -3.42 -4.39
N SER A 263 -6.09 -4.46 -3.66
CA SER A 263 -6.36 -5.85 -4.06
C SER A 263 -7.68 -6.42 -3.53
N SER A 264 -8.45 -5.60 -2.81
CA SER A 264 -9.77 -5.95 -2.29
C SER A 264 -10.69 -6.62 -3.31
N PRO A 265 -10.89 -6.01 -4.50
CA PRO A 265 -11.81 -6.56 -5.46
C PRO A 265 -11.37 -7.98 -5.92
N TYR A 266 -10.06 -8.24 -5.93
CA TYR A 266 -9.50 -9.47 -6.48
C TYR A 266 -9.54 -10.67 -5.54
N PHE A 267 -9.22 -10.51 -4.26
CA PHE A 267 -9.08 -11.66 -3.36
C PHE A 267 -10.17 -11.77 -2.29
N TRP A 268 -10.80 -10.66 -1.93
CA TRP A 268 -11.81 -10.61 -0.86
C TRP A 268 -13.18 -10.11 -1.33
N GLY A 269 -13.35 -9.96 -2.64
CA GLY A 269 -14.64 -9.98 -3.33
C GLY A 269 -15.01 -11.41 -3.75
N TYR A 270 -15.29 -11.65 -5.04
CA TYR A 270 -15.71 -12.95 -5.58
C TYR A 270 -14.88 -14.15 -5.09
N ASN A 271 -13.57 -13.98 -5.00
CA ASN A 271 -12.66 -15.07 -4.61
C ASN A 271 -12.62 -15.36 -3.10
N TYR A 272 -13.39 -14.63 -2.29
CA TYR A 272 -13.42 -14.86 -0.86
C TYR A 272 -13.86 -16.29 -0.52
N GLY A 273 -13.04 -16.98 0.28
CA GLY A 273 -13.30 -18.36 0.70
C GLY A 273 -13.07 -19.40 -0.41
N LEU A 274 -12.79 -18.99 -1.64
CA LEU A 274 -12.26 -19.87 -2.70
C LEU A 274 -10.75 -20.02 -2.58
N VAL A 275 -10.08 -18.94 -2.17
CA VAL A 275 -8.64 -18.92 -1.96
C VAL A 275 -8.24 -18.48 -0.56
N SER A 276 -7.04 -18.91 -0.17
CA SER A 276 -6.32 -18.47 1.01
C SER A 276 -5.03 -17.78 0.57
N ILE A 277 -4.73 -16.63 1.16
CA ILE A 277 -3.48 -15.91 0.92
C ILE A 277 -2.55 -16.22 2.08
N GLY A 278 -1.48 -16.97 1.81
CA GLY A 278 -0.47 -17.32 2.82
C GLY A 278 0.59 -16.23 3.02
N MET A 279 0.83 -15.41 1.99
CA MET A 279 1.86 -14.36 2.03
C MET A 279 1.52 -13.22 1.08
N ILE A 280 1.83 -12.01 1.50
CA ILE A 280 1.80 -10.79 0.68
C ILE A 280 3.16 -10.11 0.89
N VAL A 281 3.86 -9.79 -0.19
CA VAL A 281 5.17 -9.11 -0.09
C VAL A 281 5.33 -8.09 -1.21
N THR A 282 5.76 -6.88 -0.85
CA THR A 282 6.19 -5.87 -1.82
C THR A 282 7.51 -6.33 -2.45
N LEU A 283 7.60 -6.31 -3.78
CA LEU A 283 8.82 -6.70 -4.50
C LEU A 283 9.71 -5.49 -4.75
N ASP A 284 9.11 -4.41 -5.25
CA ASP A 284 9.77 -3.17 -5.60
C ASP A 284 8.89 -1.97 -5.21
N HIS A 285 9.51 -0.80 -5.12
CA HIS A 285 8.81 0.45 -4.89
C HIS A 285 9.55 1.59 -5.58
N THR A 286 8.83 2.35 -6.38
CA THR A 286 9.36 3.49 -7.14
C THR A 286 8.56 4.73 -6.80
N LEU A 287 9.26 5.84 -6.57
CA LEU A 287 8.67 7.15 -6.31
C LEU A 287 9.26 8.18 -7.26
N TYR A 288 8.41 9.06 -7.76
CA TYR A 288 8.79 10.31 -8.41
C TYR A 288 8.18 11.46 -7.62
N PHE A 289 9.01 12.37 -7.17
CA PHE A 289 8.60 13.57 -6.44
C PHE A 289 8.55 14.74 -7.43
N HIS A 290 7.41 15.40 -7.49
CA HIS A 290 7.14 16.44 -8.46
C HIS A 290 7.27 17.81 -7.81
N ASN A 291 7.68 18.82 -8.57
CA ASN A 291 7.85 20.21 -8.12
C ASN A 291 9.05 20.44 -7.21
N ASN A 292 10.25 20.34 -7.80
CA ASN A 292 11.51 20.82 -7.22
C ASN A 292 11.89 22.22 -7.73
N THR A 293 10.93 23.14 -7.81
CA THR A 293 11.19 24.53 -8.17
C THR A 293 11.39 25.42 -6.96
N GLY A 294 12.19 26.48 -7.12
CA GLY A 294 12.56 27.39 -6.04
C GLY A 294 13.95 27.10 -5.48
N ASN A 295 14.14 27.22 -4.17
CA ASN A 295 15.39 26.83 -3.53
C ASN A 295 15.10 26.12 -2.20
N ALA A 296 16.12 25.53 -1.58
CA ALA A 296 15.99 24.80 -0.32
C ALA A 296 15.46 25.63 0.87
N LYS A 297 15.39 26.96 0.74
CA LYS A 297 14.83 27.89 1.74
C LYS A 297 13.42 28.35 1.39
N SER A 298 12.90 28.01 0.20
CA SER A 298 11.52 28.29 -0.17
C SER A 298 10.56 27.56 0.77
N LYS A 299 9.41 28.18 1.04
CA LYS A 299 8.32 27.51 1.77
C LYS A 299 7.92 26.26 1.01
N ALA A 300 7.63 25.18 1.74
CA ALA A 300 7.18 23.94 1.12
C ALA A 300 5.89 24.19 0.34
N LYS A 301 5.81 23.63 -0.87
CA LYS A 301 4.66 23.77 -1.78
C LYS A 301 3.42 23.03 -1.27
N PHE A 302 3.66 21.92 -0.57
CA PHE A 302 2.64 21.20 0.19
C PHE A 302 3.14 20.92 1.60
N ARG A 303 2.22 20.59 2.51
CA ARG A 303 2.57 20.12 3.84
C ARG A 303 1.92 18.78 4.15
N ALA A 304 2.69 17.86 4.74
CA ALA A 304 2.19 16.54 5.11
C ALA A 304 1.26 16.56 6.34
N ASP A 305 1.22 17.68 7.07
CA ASP A 305 0.24 17.93 8.14
C ASP A 305 -1.10 18.50 7.62
N GLU A 306 -1.19 18.78 6.32
CA GLU A 306 -2.43 19.06 5.60
C GLU A 306 -2.97 17.81 4.91
N TRP A 307 -4.23 17.87 4.46
CA TRP A 307 -4.84 16.75 3.76
C TRP A 307 -4.22 16.53 2.39
N ILE A 308 -3.78 15.29 2.17
CA ILE A 308 -3.23 14.82 0.90
C ILE A 308 -4.07 13.64 0.43
N LEU A 309 -4.53 13.68 -0.81
CA LEU A 309 -5.24 12.59 -1.45
C LEU A 309 -4.22 11.63 -2.05
N PHE A 310 -4.26 10.37 -1.62
CA PHE A 310 -3.52 9.28 -2.22
C PHE A 310 -4.47 8.44 -3.06
N THR A 311 -4.24 8.39 -4.37
CA THR A 311 -4.99 7.59 -5.32
C THR A 311 -4.15 6.42 -5.80
N LEU A 312 -4.71 5.22 -5.77
CA LEU A 312 -4.07 3.97 -6.21
C LEU A 312 -4.92 3.35 -7.29
N GLU A 313 -4.31 2.85 -8.36
CA GLU A 313 -4.96 2.01 -9.35
C GLU A 313 -4.16 0.73 -9.58
N SER A 314 -4.84 -0.37 -9.89
CA SER A 314 -4.22 -1.65 -10.19
C SER A 314 -4.66 -2.15 -11.57
N PRO A 315 -3.92 -1.84 -12.65
CA PRO A 315 -4.33 -2.22 -14.00
C PRO A 315 -4.24 -3.72 -14.27
N THR A 316 -3.46 -4.48 -13.47
CA THR A 316 -3.29 -5.92 -13.68
C THR A 316 -2.95 -6.67 -12.40
N VAL A 317 -3.52 -7.88 -12.30
CA VAL A 317 -3.08 -8.94 -11.40
C VAL A 317 -2.88 -10.20 -12.23
N THR A 318 -1.65 -10.69 -12.31
CA THR A 318 -1.30 -11.87 -13.11
C THR A 318 -0.12 -12.62 -12.49
N ASN A 319 -0.11 -13.95 -12.59
CA ASN A 319 0.92 -14.80 -11.97
C ASN A 319 1.08 -14.52 -10.46
N ASN A 320 -0.05 -14.23 -9.80
CA ASN A 320 -0.15 -13.77 -8.42
C ASN A 320 0.69 -12.53 -8.09
N LYS A 321 1.06 -11.73 -9.09
CA LYS A 321 1.66 -10.43 -8.92
C LYS A 321 0.68 -9.35 -9.31
N GLN A 322 0.58 -8.32 -8.48
CA GLN A 322 -0.23 -7.14 -8.71
C GLN A 322 0.70 -5.98 -9.02
N PHE A 323 0.48 -5.33 -10.16
CA PHE A 323 1.10 -4.05 -10.44
C PHE A 323 0.15 -2.93 -10.03
N VAL A 324 0.68 -1.95 -9.32
CA VAL A 324 -0.03 -0.79 -8.80
C VAL A 324 0.69 0.48 -9.22
N THR A 325 -0.08 1.46 -9.66
CA THR A 325 0.36 2.85 -9.83
C THR A 325 -0.40 3.74 -8.87
N GLY A 326 0.17 4.88 -8.52
CA GLY A 326 -0.49 5.80 -7.60
C GLY A 326 0.02 7.22 -7.71
N LYS A 327 -0.75 8.13 -7.13
CA LYS A 327 -0.52 9.58 -7.20
C LYS A 327 -0.91 10.23 -5.87
N PHE A 328 -0.12 11.21 -5.46
CA PHE A 328 -0.39 12.06 -4.31
C PHE A 328 -0.80 13.45 -4.79
N TYR A 329 -1.92 13.96 -4.28
CA TYR A 329 -2.39 15.31 -4.56
C TYR A 329 -2.58 16.09 -3.27
N SER A 330 -2.20 17.37 -3.24
CA SER A 330 -2.61 18.26 -2.15
C SER A 330 -4.12 18.44 -2.16
N GLN A 331 -4.70 18.94 -1.06
CA GLN A 331 -6.13 19.29 -1.02
C GLN A 331 -6.53 20.33 -2.09
N SER A 332 -5.60 21.20 -2.49
CA SER A 332 -5.80 22.17 -3.58
C SER A 332 -5.65 21.56 -4.99
N GLY A 333 -5.23 20.30 -5.09
CA GLY A 333 -5.10 19.56 -6.35
C GLY A 333 -3.71 19.58 -7.00
N GLU A 334 -2.68 20.07 -6.31
CA GLU A 334 -1.29 20.00 -6.79
C GLU A 334 -0.79 18.55 -6.79
N HIS A 335 -0.23 18.06 -7.90
CA HIS A 335 0.28 16.70 -8.01
C HIS A 335 1.68 16.61 -7.37
N ILE A 336 1.75 16.04 -6.18
CA ILE A 336 2.93 16.02 -5.30
C ILE A 336 3.93 14.93 -5.71
N ALA A 337 3.44 13.72 -5.98
CA ALA A 337 4.29 12.57 -6.27
C ALA A 337 3.52 11.48 -7.02
N SER A 338 4.25 10.60 -7.70
CA SER A 338 3.71 9.38 -8.31
C SER A 338 4.48 8.15 -7.87
N ILE A 339 3.81 7.00 -7.87
CA ILE A 339 4.41 5.72 -7.50
C ILE A 339 4.16 4.61 -8.51
N GLY A 340 5.03 3.62 -8.47
CA GLY A 340 4.83 2.29 -9.04
C GLY A 340 5.30 1.22 -8.05
N GLN A 341 4.55 0.12 -7.97
CA GLN A 341 4.86 -1.00 -7.08
C GLN A 341 4.31 -2.31 -7.64
N GLU A 342 5.12 -3.37 -7.58
CA GLU A 342 4.68 -4.74 -7.76
C GLU A 342 4.62 -5.46 -6.40
N THR A 343 3.51 -6.18 -6.18
CA THR A 343 3.29 -6.98 -4.97
C THR A 343 3.03 -8.43 -5.35
N LEU A 344 3.73 -9.36 -4.70
CA LEU A 344 3.50 -10.79 -4.82
C LEU A 344 2.51 -11.28 -3.76
N PHE A 345 1.50 -12.00 -4.21
CA PHE A 345 0.57 -12.78 -3.41
C PHE A 345 0.95 -14.27 -3.52
N ARG A 346 1.02 -14.99 -2.41
CA ARG A 346 1.09 -16.47 -2.42
C ARG A 346 -0.28 -16.99 -2.09
N VAL A 347 -0.96 -17.50 -3.11
CA VAL A 347 -2.35 -17.91 -3.05
C VAL A 347 -2.45 -19.43 -3.19
N THR A 348 -3.26 -20.05 -2.35
CA THR A 348 -3.60 -21.47 -2.39
C THR A 348 -5.13 -21.65 -2.36
N GLU A 349 -5.64 -22.73 -2.90
CA GLU A 349 -7.07 -23.06 -2.80
C GLU A 349 -7.48 -23.38 -1.35
N THR A 350 -8.73 -23.09 -0.98
CA THR A 350 -9.24 -23.47 0.34
C THR A 350 -9.58 -24.96 0.41
N LYS A 351 -9.57 -25.52 1.63
CA LYS A 351 -10.02 -26.91 1.89
C LYS A 351 -11.45 -27.20 1.39
N LYS A 352 -12.30 -26.18 1.28
CA LYS A 352 -13.67 -26.29 0.76
C LYS A 352 -13.68 -26.59 -0.74
N VAL A 353 -12.83 -25.88 -1.49
CA VAL A 353 -12.62 -26.08 -2.93
C VAL A 353 -12.02 -27.46 -3.19
N LEU A 354 -10.95 -27.80 -2.46
CA LEU A 354 -10.28 -29.11 -2.55
C LEU A 354 -11.23 -30.29 -2.28
N LYS A 355 -12.14 -30.17 -1.31
CA LYS A 355 -13.16 -31.20 -1.00
C LYS A 355 -14.27 -31.32 -2.05
N SER A 356 -14.43 -30.31 -2.90
CA SER A 356 -15.48 -30.29 -3.92
C SER A 356 -15.04 -30.88 -5.27
N ASN A 357 -13.80 -31.40 -5.37
CA ASN A 357 -13.16 -31.82 -6.62
C ASN A 357 -13.23 -30.77 -7.74
N LYS A 358 -13.27 -29.49 -7.37
CA LYS A 358 -13.16 -28.36 -8.30
C LYS A 358 -11.77 -27.75 -8.13
N ASN A 359 -11.03 -27.60 -9.21
CA ASN A 359 -9.80 -26.80 -9.22
C ASN A 359 -10.11 -25.36 -9.67
N VAL A 360 -9.44 -24.39 -9.08
CA VAL A 360 -9.44 -22.98 -9.50
C VAL A 360 -8.19 -22.76 -10.34
N GLU A 361 -8.24 -23.15 -11.62
CA GLU A 361 -7.07 -23.05 -12.50
C GLU A 361 -6.64 -21.60 -12.77
N ASN A 362 -7.57 -20.63 -12.62
CA ASN A 362 -7.26 -19.21 -12.71
C ASN A 362 -8.30 -18.39 -11.91
N LEU A 363 -7.85 -17.51 -11.01
CA LEU A 363 -8.69 -16.50 -10.36
C LEU A 363 -9.09 -15.45 -11.38
N ARG A 364 -10.20 -15.66 -12.10
CA ARG A 364 -10.71 -14.71 -13.10
C ARG A 364 -12.08 -14.23 -12.68
N PHE A 365 -12.28 -12.92 -12.75
CA PHE A 365 -13.48 -12.24 -12.33
C PHE A 365 -14.05 -11.40 -13.47
N LYS A 366 -15.36 -11.14 -13.44
CA LYS A 366 -16.00 -10.15 -14.32
C LYS A 366 -15.86 -8.78 -13.66
N LEU A 367 -15.20 -7.83 -14.33
CA LEU A 367 -15.24 -6.43 -13.91
C LEU A 367 -16.65 -5.89 -14.18
N ASP A 368 -17.15 -5.04 -13.29
CA ASP A 368 -18.42 -4.36 -13.49
C ASP A 368 -18.38 -3.51 -14.78
N GLU A 369 -19.40 -3.61 -15.64
CA GLU A 369 -19.42 -2.94 -16.96
C GLU A 369 -19.43 -1.41 -16.84
N ASN A 370 -19.98 -0.88 -15.75
CA ASN A 370 -20.00 0.55 -15.47
C ASN A 370 -18.59 1.07 -15.11
N VAL A 371 -17.82 0.27 -14.37
CA VAL A 371 -16.40 0.55 -14.04
C VAL A 371 -15.53 0.62 -15.29
N LEU A 372 -15.78 -0.26 -16.27
CA LEU A 372 -15.04 -0.24 -17.54
C LEU A 372 -15.28 1.04 -18.34
N ASN A 373 -16.48 1.62 -18.26
CA ASN A 373 -16.82 2.86 -18.95
C ASN A 373 -16.22 4.08 -18.24
N LEU A 374 -16.24 4.12 -16.91
CA LEU A 374 -15.62 5.20 -16.13
C LEU A 374 -14.09 5.23 -16.25
N ALA A 375 -13.41 4.08 -16.27
CA ALA A 375 -11.97 4.01 -16.50
C ALA A 375 -11.56 4.65 -17.84
N ARG A 376 -12.43 4.62 -18.85
CA ARG A 376 -12.20 5.27 -20.16
C ARG A 376 -12.33 6.80 -20.10
N GLU A 377 -13.18 7.32 -19.22
CA GLU A 377 -13.39 8.77 -19.07
C GLU A 377 -12.25 9.45 -18.28
N TYR A 378 -11.74 8.79 -17.23
CA TYR A 378 -10.65 9.34 -16.41
C TYR A 378 -9.24 9.11 -16.98
N ASN A 379 -9.10 8.25 -17.98
CA ASN A 379 -7.82 7.99 -18.65
C ASN A 379 -8.01 7.85 -20.17
N PRO A 380 -8.32 8.94 -20.89
CA PRO A 380 -8.77 8.89 -22.28
C PRO A 380 -7.71 8.39 -23.28
N ILE A 381 -6.43 8.34 -22.88
CA ILE A 381 -5.32 7.85 -23.73
C ILE A 381 -5.19 6.32 -23.66
N THR A 382 -5.66 5.71 -22.57
CA THR A 382 -5.73 4.26 -22.45
C THR A 382 -7.18 3.83 -22.57
N ASN A 383 -7.60 3.53 -23.80
CA ASN A 383 -8.76 2.67 -24.03
C ASN A 383 -8.47 1.29 -23.40
N PHE A 384 -8.53 1.17 -22.08
CA PHE A 384 -8.41 -0.08 -21.36
C PHE A 384 -9.66 -0.91 -21.68
N ASN A 385 -9.61 -1.59 -22.83
CA ASN A 385 -10.35 -2.81 -23.01
C ASN A 385 -9.65 -3.83 -22.10
N TYR A 386 -10.08 -3.92 -20.84
CA TYR A 386 -9.68 -5.04 -20.00
C TYR A 386 -10.03 -6.32 -20.78
N ILE A 387 -9.02 -7.03 -21.28
CA ILE A 387 -9.24 -8.29 -21.97
C ILE A 387 -9.56 -9.32 -20.90
N GLN A 388 -10.84 -9.44 -20.59
CA GLN A 388 -11.36 -10.51 -19.75
C GLN A 388 -11.19 -11.82 -20.52
N ARG A 389 -10.38 -12.74 -19.99
CA ARG A 389 -10.32 -14.10 -20.50
C ARG A 389 -11.41 -14.90 -19.80
N GLU A 390 -12.38 -15.41 -20.56
CA GLU A 390 -13.52 -16.20 -20.03
C GLU A 390 -13.05 -17.31 -19.06
N PRO A 391 -13.82 -17.60 -17.99
CA PRO A 391 -13.57 -18.74 -17.12
C PRO A 391 -13.72 -20.03 -17.93
N LYS A 392 -12.78 -20.97 -17.78
CA LYS A 392 -13.00 -22.36 -18.17
C LYS A 392 -12.93 -23.20 -16.90
N LEU A 393 -14.04 -23.82 -16.52
CA LEU A 393 -14.02 -24.94 -15.60
C LEU A 393 -13.40 -26.11 -16.37
N VAL A 394 -12.22 -26.57 -15.94
CA VAL A 394 -11.60 -27.78 -16.47
C VAL A 394 -11.87 -28.89 -15.47
N SER A 395 -12.72 -29.84 -15.85
CA SER A 395 -12.84 -31.11 -15.15
C SER A 395 -11.68 -32.01 -15.60
N PHE A 396 -10.84 -32.44 -14.66
CA PHE A 396 -10.03 -33.63 -14.89
C PHE A 396 -10.84 -34.84 -14.43
N GLU A 397 -10.90 -35.87 -15.27
CA GLU A 397 -11.18 -37.22 -14.79
C GLU A 397 -10.04 -37.59 -13.81
N SER A 398 -10.43 -38.13 -12.67
CA SER A 398 -9.51 -38.47 -11.59
C SER A 398 -8.59 -39.60 -11.99
N ASP A 399 -7.40 -39.29 -12.49
CA ASP A 399 -6.29 -40.25 -12.46
C ASP A 399 -5.68 -40.24 -11.06
N GLU A 400 -5.91 -41.33 -10.32
CA GLU A 400 -5.47 -41.64 -8.95
C GLU A 400 -3.94 -41.65 -8.72
N LYS A 401 -3.13 -40.84 -9.42
CA LYS A 401 -1.66 -40.87 -9.30
C LYS A 401 -0.99 -39.50 -9.17
N LYS A 402 -1.44 -38.66 -8.23
CA LYS A 402 -0.64 -37.51 -7.74
C LYS A 402 -0.76 -37.30 -6.23
N SER A 403 -0.44 -38.34 -5.45
CA SER A 403 -0.29 -38.25 -3.99
C SER A 403 1.17 -38.23 -3.50
N GLU A 404 2.17 -38.01 -4.36
CA GLU A 404 3.59 -38.05 -3.94
C GLU A 404 4.40 -36.75 -4.09
N PHE A 405 3.81 -35.61 -4.49
CA PHE A 405 4.60 -34.40 -4.79
C PHE A 405 4.33 -33.18 -3.89
N ILE A 406 3.91 -33.34 -2.63
CA ILE A 406 3.96 -32.23 -1.65
C ILE A 406 4.29 -32.77 -0.25
N ALA A 407 5.48 -33.34 -0.10
CA ALA A 407 6.12 -33.46 1.21
C ALA A 407 7.64 -33.40 1.00
N THR A 408 8.30 -32.55 1.78
CA THR A 408 9.77 -32.46 1.94
C THR A 408 10.56 -31.70 0.86
N GLN A 409 10.51 -30.38 0.90
CA GLN A 409 11.75 -29.59 0.82
C GLN A 409 11.68 -28.41 1.80
N LYS A 410 12.29 -28.59 2.99
CA LYS A 410 12.79 -27.47 3.77
C LYS A 410 13.95 -26.85 2.99
N PRO A 411 14.05 -25.52 2.85
CA PRO A 411 15.25 -24.91 2.31
C PRO A 411 16.41 -25.21 3.26
N LYS A 412 17.49 -25.79 2.74
CA LYS A 412 18.79 -25.81 3.42
C LYS A 412 19.49 -24.49 3.10
N LEU A 413 19.74 -23.73 4.17
CA LEU A 413 20.66 -22.59 4.38
C LEU A 413 20.59 -21.44 3.37
#